data_AF-A0A520JFT9-F1
#
_entry.id   AF-A0A520JFT9-F1
#
_cell.length_a   1.000
_cell.length_b   1.000
_cell.length_c   1.000
_cell.angle_alpha   90.00
_cell.angle_beta   90.00
_cell.angle_gamma   90.00
#
_symmetry.space_group_name_H-M   'P 1'
#
loop_
_entity.id
_entity.type
_entity.pdbx_description
1 polymer ?
#
loop_
_entity_poly.entity_id
_entity_poly.type
_entity_poly.pdbx_seq_one_letter_code
_entity_poly.pdbx_strand_id
1 'polypeptide(L)'
;MAKAQETTPSDPAATGDSKAPRTERGRRTMRAILDAAAIEFGDNGFHQASISDITRRAGVALGSFYTYFDSKDAVFRALVRDMSDQVRDHVAPAILSAPDQIAAEQAGLREFISFVRDHKEIYRIIDESEFVDPESFRL
;
A
#
# COMPACT_ATOMS: atom_id res chain seq x y z
N MET A 1 47.61 0.07 -21.06
CA MET A 1 46.47 0.65 -21.83
C MET A 1 45.47 -0.48 -22.01
N ALA A 2 44.18 -0.45 -21.65
CA ALA A 2 43.21 0.57 -21.26
C ALA A 2 42.34 -0.01 -20.11
N LYS A 3 42.17 0.72 -19.00
CA LYS A 3 41.03 1.56 -18.60
C LYS A 3 39.82 0.78 -18.06
N ALA A 4 39.50 1.11 -16.81
CA ALA A 4 38.40 0.67 -15.97
C ALA A 4 37.01 0.84 -16.59
N GLN A 5 36.06 0.03 -16.11
CA GLN A 5 34.71 0.49 -15.81
C GLN A 5 34.21 -0.23 -14.55
N GLU A 6 34.01 0.58 -13.52
CA GLU A 6 33.43 0.26 -12.23
C GLU A 6 32.00 -0.26 -12.42
N THR A 7 31.72 -1.46 -11.91
CA THR A 7 30.35 -1.87 -11.60
C THR A 7 29.97 -1.23 -10.28
N THR A 8 29.31 -0.07 -10.36
CA THR A 8 28.63 0.55 -9.23
C THR A 8 27.56 -0.42 -8.70
N PRO A 9 27.49 -0.69 -7.38
CA PRO A 9 26.38 -1.43 -6.80
C PRO A 9 25.11 -0.57 -6.89
N SER A 10 24.06 -1.12 -7.50
CA SER A 10 22.72 -0.54 -7.45
C SER A 10 22.24 -0.55 -6.00
N ASP A 11 22.15 0.62 -5.41
CA ASP A 11 21.65 0.88 -4.06
C ASP A 11 20.11 0.65 -4.02
N PRO A 12 19.57 -0.31 -3.24
CA PRO A 12 18.15 -0.65 -3.28
C PRO A 12 17.24 0.26 -2.44
N ALA A 13 17.75 1.35 -1.86
CA ALA A 13 17.04 2.11 -0.83
C ALA A 13 16.47 3.49 -1.28
N ALA A 14 16.53 3.88 -2.56
CA ALA A 14 16.26 5.27 -2.96
C ALA A 14 15.30 5.46 -4.15
N THR A 15 14.04 5.04 -4.10
CA THR A 15 13.00 5.48 -5.09
C THR A 15 11.56 5.44 -4.55
N GLY A 16 11.27 6.07 -3.41
CA GLY A 16 9.91 6.08 -2.84
C GLY A 16 9.16 7.42 -2.80
N ASP A 17 9.88 8.55 -2.75
CA ASP A 17 9.30 9.77 -2.15
C ASP A 17 9.03 10.93 -3.13
N SER A 18 9.39 10.81 -4.41
CA SER A 18 9.38 11.94 -5.35
C SER A 18 8.03 12.21 -6.04
N LYS A 19 7.06 11.30 -5.95
CA LYS A 19 5.77 11.38 -6.66
C LYS A 19 4.57 11.76 -5.79
N ALA A 20 4.80 12.11 -4.52
CA ALA A 20 3.72 12.50 -3.62
C ALA A 20 3.00 13.78 -4.14
N PRO A 21 1.66 13.75 -4.29
CA PRO A 21 0.91 14.92 -4.77
C PRO A 21 0.99 16.10 -3.81
N ARG A 22 1.34 17.27 -4.36
CA ARG A 22 1.42 18.53 -3.59
C ARG A 22 0.09 19.27 -3.52
N THR A 23 -0.77 19.08 -4.53
CA THR A 23 -2.08 19.74 -4.63
C THR A 23 -3.19 18.86 -4.06
N GLU A 24 -4.26 19.50 -3.58
CA GLU A 24 -5.46 18.80 -3.10
C GLU A 24 -6.10 17.92 -4.18
N ARG A 25 -6.17 18.44 -5.42
CA ARG A 25 -6.63 17.66 -6.56
C ARG A 25 -5.78 16.42 -6.80
N GLY A 26 -4.45 16.54 -6.71
CA GLY A 26 -3.55 15.41 -6.87
C GLY A 26 -3.73 14.35 -5.80
N ARG A 27 -3.91 14.76 -4.53
CA ARG A 27 -4.19 13.85 -3.41
C ARG A 27 -5.48 13.06 -3.64
N ARG A 28 -6.55 13.73 -4.08
CA ARG A 28 -7.82 13.08 -4.42
C ARG A 28 -7.68 12.06 -5.55
N THR A 29 -6.92 12.40 -6.59
CA THR A 29 -6.65 11.46 -7.70
C THR A 29 -5.83 10.25 -7.25
N MET A 30 -4.78 10.46 -6.46
CA MET A 30 -3.99 9.37 -5.90
C MET A 30 -4.83 8.46 -5.00
N ARG A 31 -5.69 9.04 -4.14
CA ARG A 31 -6.62 8.27 -3.31
C ARG A 31 -7.59 7.44 -4.15
N ALA A 32 -8.21 8.03 -5.17
CA ALA A 32 -9.11 7.31 -6.07
C ALA A 32 -8.42 6.11 -6.78
N ILE A 33 -7.14 6.25 -7.12
CA ILE A 33 -6.35 5.14 -7.68
C ILE A 33 -6.12 4.05 -6.63
N LEU A 34 -5.77 4.39 -5.39
CA LEU A 34 -5.57 3.42 -4.31
C LEU A 34 -6.87 2.68 -3.97
N ASP A 35 -8.00 3.39 -3.86
CA ASP A 35 -9.31 2.78 -3.61
C ASP A 35 -9.70 1.80 -4.73
N ALA A 36 -9.47 2.19 -5.99
CA ALA A 36 -9.72 1.31 -7.12
C ALA A 36 -8.77 0.11 -7.14
N ALA A 37 -7.50 0.30 -6.77
CA ALA A 37 -6.52 -0.77 -6.67
C ALA A 37 -6.88 -1.77 -5.55
N ALA A 38 -7.36 -1.30 -4.40
CA ALA A 38 -7.82 -2.13 -3.30
C ALA A 38 -8.92 -3.10 -3.75
N ILE A 39 -9.91 -2.58 -4.49
CA ILE A 39 -11.00 -3.41 -5.01
C ILE A 39 -10.48 -4.37 -6.08
N GLU A 40 -9.65 -3.89 -7.01
CA GLU A 40 -9.18 -4.72 -8.13
C GLU A 40 -8.29 -5.87 -7.67
N PHE A 41 -7.33 -5.60 -6.78
CA PHE A 41 -6.50 -6.63 -6.16
C PHE A 41 -7.31 -7.50 -5.20
N GLY A 42 -8.22 -6.91 -4.44
CA GLY A 42 -9.12 -7.62 -3.55
C GLY A 42 -10.02 -8.62 -4.29
N ASP A 43 -10.52 -8.28 -5.48
CA ASP A 43 -11.43 -9.13 -6.27
C ASP A 43 -10.69 -10.16 -7.14
N ASN A 44 -9.61 -9.74 -7.80
CA ASN A 44 -8.94 -10.52 -8.86
C ASN A 44 -7.54 -11.05 -8.47
N GLY A 45 -6.98 -10.57 -7.37
CA GLY A 45 -5.59 -10.84 -6.98
C GLY A 45 -4.59 -10.04 -7.82
N PHE A 46 -3.37 -9.95 -7.32
CA PHE A 46 -2.29 -9.15 -7.91
C PHE A 46 -1.98 -9.55 -9.34
N HIS A 47 -1.88 -10.85 -9.62
CA HIS A 47 -1.47 -11.34 -10.94
C HIS A 47 -2.48 -10.99 -12.04
N GLN A 48 -3.78 -11.15 -11.78
CA GLN A 48 -4.83 -10.93 -12.78
C GLN A 48 -5.26 -9.46 -12.89
N ALA A 49 -5.08 -8.67 -11.84
CA ALA A 49 -5.35 -7.24 -11.89
C ALA A 49 -4.46 -6.52 -12.93
N SER A 50 -5.04 -5.53 -13.62
CA SER A 50 -4.32 -4.70 -14.59
C SER A 50 -4.42 -3.21 -14.26
N ILE A 51 -3.40 -2.43 -14.64
CA ILE A 51 -3.40 -0.96 -14.49
C ILE A 51 -4.57 -0.35 -15.29
N SER A 52 -4.96 -0.95 -16.41
CA SER A 52 -6.09 -0.48 -17.21
C SER A 52 -7.41 -0.63 -16.46
N ASP A 53 -7.62 -1.75 -15.76
CA ASP A 53 -8.84 -1.98 -14.98
C ASP A 53 -8.90 -1.05 -13.76
N ILE A 54 -7.76 -0.86 -13.07
CA ILE A 54 -7.63 0.09 -11.95
C ILE A 54 -7.96 1.51 -12.40
N THR A 55 -7.37 1.99 -13.50
CA THR A 55 -7.58 3.36 -13.98
C THR A 55 -9.00 3.60 -14.47
N ARG A 56 -9.60 2.61 -15.14
CA ARG A 56 -11.01 2.62 -15.53
C ARG A 56 -11.92 2.71 -14.31
N ARG A 57 -11.67 1.91 -13.28
CA ARG A 57 -12.44 1.91 -12.02
C ARG A 57 -12.29 3.22 -11.26
N ALA A 58 -11.08 3.79 -11.22
CA ALA A 58 -10.81 5.09 -10.59
C ALA A 58 -11.39 6.29 -11.37
N GLY A 59 -11.84 6.09 -12.61
CA GLY A 59 -12.32 7.18 -13.47
C GLY A 59 -11.21 8.14 -13.89
N VAL A 60 -9.98 7.66 -14.04
CA VAL A 60 -8.80 8.47 -14.38
C VAL A 60 -8.19 8.01 -15.71
N ALA A 61 -7.52 8.92 -16.42
CA ALA A 61 -6.78 8.55 -17.62
C ALA A 61 -5.54 7.71 -17.27
N LEU A 62 -5.15 6.81 -18.16
CA LEU A 62 -3.96 5.97 -17.97
C LEU A 62 -2.68 6.79 -17.73
N GLY A 63 -2.51 7.91 -18.43
CA GLY A 63 -1.37 8.82 -18.19
C GLY A 63 -1.37 9.45 -16.80
N SER A 64 -2.54 9.65 -16.19
CA SER A 64 -2.65 10.16 -14.82
C SER A 64 -2.14 9.15 -13.79
N PHE A 65 -2.28 7.85 -14.04
CA PHE A 65 -1.70 6.81 -13.16
C PHE A 65 -0.18 6.93 -13.08
N TYR A 66 0.48 7.05 -14.23
CA TYR A 66 1.95 7.12 -14.30
C TYR A 66 2.55 8.39 -13.70
N THR A 67 1.71 9.40 -13.43
CA THR A 67 2.11 10.57 -12.63
C THR A 67 2.40 10.19 -11.17
N TYR A 68 1.72 9.17 -10.63
CA TYR A 68 1.83 8.76 -9.22
C TYR A 68 2.58 7.43 -9.04
N PHE A 69 2.42 6.48 -9.96
CA PHE A 69 2.95 5.13 -9.82
C PHE A 69 3.65 4.67 -11.10
N ASP A 70 4.88 4.17 -10.99
CA ASP A 70 5.66 3.69 -12.16
C ASP A 70 5.20 2.32 -12.67
N SER A 71 4.55 1.52 -11.82
CA SER A 71 4.19 0.14 -12.13
C SER A 71 3.01 -0.35 -11.29
N LYS A 72 2.51 -1.55 -11.63
CA LYS A 72 1.51 -2.27 -10.83
C LYS A 72 2.05 -2.58 -9.44
N ASP A 73 3.31 -2.96 -9.34
CA ASP A 73 4.02 -3.24 -8.09
C ASP A 73 4.15 -1.97 -7.23
N ALA A 74 4.36 -0.81 -7.86
CA ALA A 74 4.46 0.47 -7.16
C ALA A 74 3.13 0.86 -6.49
N VAL A 75 2.00 0.72 -7.21
CA VAL A 75 0.67 0.98 -6.61
C VAL A 75 0.31 -0.07 -5.57
N PHE A 76 0.68 -1.34 -5.78
CA PHE A 76 0.44 -2.40 -4.81
C PHE A 76 1.20 -2.15 -3.49
N ARG A 77 2.50 -1.83 -3.55
CA ARG A 77 3.28 -1.49 -2.34
C ARG A 77 2.75 -0.23 -1.65
N ALA A 78 2.32 0.77 -2.41
CA ALA A 78 1.70 1.97 -1.84
C ALA A 78 0.38 1.64 -1.15
N LEU A 79 -0.42 0.74 -1.73
CA LEU A 79 -1.66 0.26 -1.15
C LEU A 79 -1.42 -0.54 0.14
N VAL A 80 -0.42 -1.44 0.17
CA VAL A 80 -0.06 -2.17 1.41
C VAL A 80 0.30 -1.22 2.54
N ARG A 81 1.08 -0.16 2.25
CA ARG A 81 1.40 0.89 3.24
C ARG A 81 0.15 1.65 3.68
N ASP A 82 -0.67 2.11 2.73
CA ASP A 82 -1.92 2.82 3.02
C ASP A 82 -2.86 2.00 3.91
N MET A 83 -3.00 0.70 3.65
CA MET A 83 -3.82 -0.20 4.47
C MET A 83 -3.20 -0.43 5.86
N SER A 84 -1.88 -0.53 5.97
CA SER A 84 -1.20 -0.64 7.26
C SER A 84 -1.39 0.61 8.12
N ASP A 85 -1.34 1.80 7.49
CA ASP A 85 -1.60 3.07 8.15
C ASP A 85 -3.06 3.16 8.60
N GLN A 86 -4.02 2.72 7.78
CA GLN A 86 -5.44 2.66 8.18
C GLN A 86 -5.67 1.73 9.39
N VAL A 87 -5.03 0.55 9.41
CA VAL A 87 -5.07 -0.35 10.59
C VAL A 87 -4.51 0.35 11.82
N ARG A 88 -3.35 0.99 11.69
CA ARG A 88 -2.71 1.73 12.79
C ARG A 88 -3.63 2.83 13.31
N ASP A 89 -4.22 3.63 12.43
CA ASP A 89 -5.10 4.74 12.79
C ASP A 89 -6.39 4.27 13.47
N HIS A 90 -6.89 3.09 13.10
CA HIS A 90 -8.06 2.49 13.73
C HIS A 90 -7.75 1.88 15.10
N VAL A 91 -6.62 1.19 15.23
CA VAL A 91 -6.26 0.38 16.41
C VAL A 91 -5.56 1.19 17.49
N ALA A 92 -4.66 2.11 17.12
CA ALA A 92 -3.83 2.85 18.07
C ALA A 92 -4.63 3.66 19.10
N PRO A 93 -5.74 4.36 18.74
CA PRO A 93 -6.53 5.10 19.73
C PRO A 93 -7.09 4.22 20.85
N ALA A 94 -7.51 2.99 20.54
CA ALA A 94 -8.05 2.06 21.52
C ALA A 94 -6.98 1.52 22.47
N ILE A 95 -5.78 1.24 21.95
CA ILE A 95 -4.61 0.86 22.76
C ILE A 95 -4.21 1.99 23.70
N LEU A 96 -4.08 3.22 23.18
CA LEU A 96 -3.63 4.39 23.96
C LEU A 96 -4.61 4.81 25.05
N SER A 97 -5.89 4.46 24.89
CA SER A 97 -6.95 4.81 25.84
C SER A 97 -7.17 3.73 26.93
N ALA A 98 -6.44 2.63 26.88
CA ALA A 98 -6.63 1.51 27.80
C ALA A 98 -6.02 1.77 29.19
N PRO A 99 -6.63 1.25 30.26
CA PRO A 99 -6.19 1.49 31.64
C PRO A 99 -4.93 0.70 32.05
N ASP A 100 -4.66 -0.41 31.37
CA ASP A 100 -3.51 -1.28 31.63
C ASP A 100 -3.11 -2.07 30.38
N GLN A 101 -2.00 -2.82 30.46
CA GLN A 101 -1.45 -3.56 29.33
C GLN A 101 -2.38 -4.67 28.82
N ILE A 102 -3.03 -5.42 29.71
CA ILE A 102 -3.94 -6.51 29.32
C ILE A 102 -5.15 -5.93 28.59
N ALA A 103 -5.71 -4.83 29.10
CA ALA A 103 -6.81 -4.11 28.48
C ALA A 103 -6.40 -3.51 27.13
N ALA A 104 -5.15 -3.02 27.00
CA ALA A 104 -4.61 -2.50 25.75
C ALA A 104 -4.51 -3.59 24.67
N GLU A 105 -4.00 -4.77 25.03
CA GLU A 105 -3.93 -5.91 24.11
C GLU A 105 -5.33 -6.39 23.68
N GLN A 106 -6.27 -6.49 24.61
CA GLN A 106 -7.66 -6.87 24.31
C GLN A 106 -8.35 -5.84 23.42
N ALA A 107 -8.17 -4.55 23.69
CA ALA A 107 -8.73 -3.47 22.88
C ALA A 107 -8.12 -3.47 21.48
N GLY A 108 -6.80 -3.56 21.39
CA GLY A 108 -6.09 -3.60 20.11
C GLY A 108 -6.53 -4.77 19.23
N LEU A 109 -6.60 -5.98 19.81
CA LEU A 109 -7.06 -7.16 19.08
C LEU A 109 -8.52 -7.05 18.65
N ARG A 110 -9.39 -6.48 19.49
CA ARG A 110 -10.81 -6.28 19.17
C ARG A 110 -10.98 -5.33 17.99
N GLU A 111 -10.35 -4.16 18.04
CA GLU A 111 -10.45 -3.17 16.96
C GLU A 111 -9.81 -3.71 15.68
N PHE A 112 -8.69 -4.44 15.78
CA PHE A 112 -8.09 -5.10 14.62
C PHE A 112 -9.05 -6.09 13.97
N ILE A 113 -9.68 -6.98 14.75
CA ILE A 113 -10.66 -7.95 14.24
C ILE A 113 -11.89 -7.25 13.65
N SER A 114 -12.34 -6.14 14.24
CA SER A 114 -13.44 -5.34 13.70
C SER A 114 -13.07 -4.76 12.33
N PHE A 115 -11.90 -4.15 12.23
CA PHE A 115 -11.41 -3.54 11.00
C PHE A 115 -11.29 -4.55 9.85
N VAL A 116 -10.62 -5.67 10.06
CA VAL A 116 -10.43 -6.69 9.01
C VAL A 116 -11.74 -7.38 8.58
N ARG A 117 -12.76 -7.40 9.45
CA ARG A 117 -14.09 -7.90 9.10
C ARG A 117 -14.79 -6.99 8.08
N ASP A 118 -14.62 -5.68 8.22
CA ASP A 118 -15.24 -4.68 7.35
C ASP A 118 -14.45 -4.48 6.05
N HIS A 119 -13.18 -4.91 6.03
CA HIS A 119 -12.23 -4.74 4.93
C HIS A 119 -11.62 -6.08 4.48
N LYS A 120 -12.44 -6.98 3.94
CA LYS A 120 -12.06 -8.36 3.58
C LYS A 120 -10.90 -8.46 2.56
N GLU A 121 -10.74 -7.45 1.72
CA GLU A 121 -9.68 -7.32 0.72
C GLU A 121 -8.28 -7.32 1.36
N ILE A 122 -8.17 -6.88 2.63
CA ILE A 122 -6.93 -6.91 3.41
C ILE A 122 -6.32 -8.30 3.44
N TYR A 123 -7.12 -9.34 3.65
CA TYR A 123 -6.60 -10.69 3.79
C TYR A 123 -5.88 -11.17 2.54
N ARG A 124 -6.45 -10.92 1.36
CA ARG A 124 -5.83 -11.32 0.09
C ARG A 124 -4.60 -10.46 -0.23
N ILE A 125 -4.69 -9.16 -0.01
CA ILE A 125 -3.61 -8.23 -0.35
C ILE A 125 -2.39 -8.44 0.57
N ILE A 126 -2.60 -8.70 1.86
CA ILE A 126 -1.51 -9.00 2.80
C ILE A 126 -0.89 -10.37 2.53
N ASP A 127 -1.69 -11.39 2.20
CA ASP A 127 -1.16 -12.71 1.81
C ASP A 127 -0.27 -12.62 0.56
N GLU A 128 -0.72 -11.87 -0.44
CA GLU A 128 0.06 -11.68 -1.67
C GLU A 128 1.27 -10.74 -1.49
N SER A 129 1.27 -9.87 -0.47
CA SER A 129 2.40 -8.95 -0.25
C SER A 129 3.66 -9.65 0.22
N GLU A 130 3.58 -10.84 0.82
CA GLU A 130 4.74 -11.67 1.14
C GLU A 130 5.57 -12.01 -0.12
N PHE A 131 4.90 -12.14 -1.27
CA PHE A 131 5.53 -12.48 -2.55
C PHE A 131 5.93 -11.25 -3.38
N VAL A 132 5.18 -10.15 -3.26
CA VAL A 132 5.35 -8.94 -4.07
C VAL A 132 6.26 -7.92 -3.40
N ASP A 133 6.34 -7.91 -2.07
CA ASP A 133 7.22 -7.03 -1.29
C ASP A 133 7.88 -7.74 -0.09
N PRO A 134 8.79 -8.70 -0.34
CA PRO A 134 9.41 -9.49 0.73
C PRO A 134 10.21 -8.65 1.74
N GLU A 135 10.70 -7.49 1.31
CA GLU A 135 11.47 -6.57 2.15
C GLU A 135 10.61 -5.93 3.25
N SER A 136 9.30 -5.76 3.02
CA SER A 136 8.37 -5.20 4.01
C SER A 136 8.06 -6.16 5.18
N PHE A 137 8.44 -7.45 5.07
CA PHE A 137 8.25 -8.46 6.12
C PHE A 137 9.50 -8.80 6.93
N ARG A 138 10.68 -8.25 6.58
CA ARG A 138 11.86 -8.42 7.44
C ARG A 138 11.75 -7.50 8.66
N LEU A 139 11.31 -8.10 9.77
CA LEU A 139 11.45 -7.55 11.13
C LEU A 139 12.92 -7.37 11.53
#